data_AF-A0A1G4W5H0-F1
#
_entry.id   AF-A0A1G4W5H0-F1
#
_cell.length_a   1.000
_cell.length_b   1.000
_cell.length_c   1.000
_cell.angle_alpha   90.00
_cell.angle_beta   90.00
_cell.angle_gamma   90.00
#
_symmetry.space_group_name_H-M   'P 1'
#
loop_
_entity.id
_entity.type
_entity.pdbx_description
1 polymer ?
#
loop_
_entity_poly.entity_id
_entity_poly.type
_entity_poly.pdbx_seq_one_letter_code
_entity_poly.pdbx_strand_id
1 'polypeptide(L)'
;MVYELTDTKLAEPIFEGWKETLIYSCLQKVMGKIFVTDIAAPKAAMAYVGCFAFVAGEPERELALGVPKGFTIMTPQNDDWARVIEDCYPDAKKVTRYAIKKDTKFDKARLQEIVDGLADGYELRKIDSEIYDMCIADPVTADFVSSFDTKERYLELGRGMVILKDGRIVSGASSYTSYREGIEIEVDTVKEERRKGLASVACAALILDCLKDGLYPSWDAQNMGSVRLSEKFGYEFDHEYVAYELNRTCRTH
;
A
#
# COMPACT_ATOMS: atom_id res chain seq x y z
N MET A 1 9.10 26.87 2.24
CA MET A 1 9.45 25.80 3.20
C MET A 1 8.35 24.77 3.15
N VAL A 2 8.61 23.49 3.45
CA VAL A 2 7.55 22.46 3.50
C VAL A 2 7.05 22.29 4.93
N TYR A 3 5.74 22.23 5.10
CA TYR A 3 5.03 22.15 6.37
C TYR A 3 4.10 20.94 6.39
N GLU A 4 3.97 20.28 7.54
CA GLU A 4 2.90 19.32 7.79
C GLU A 4 1.58 20.06 8.00
N LEU A 5 0.54 19.67 7.27
CA LEU A 5 -0.79 20.29 7.32
C LEU A 5 -1.69 19.59 8.35
N THR A 6 -1.94 20.26 9.48
CA THR A 6 -2.79 19.71 10.56
C THR A 6 -4.28 19.64 10.18
N ASP A 7 -4.79 20.65 9.48
CA ASP A 7 -6.15 20.66 8.95
C ASP A 7 -6.16 20.15 7.50
N THR A 8 -6.13 18.82 7.37
CA THR A 8 -6.07 18.10 6.10
C THR A 8 -7.24 18.39 5.17
N LYS A 9 -8.35 18.97 5.67
CA LYS A 9 -9.51 19.37 4.85
C LYS A 9 -9.16 20.40 3.79
N LEU A 10 -8.18 21.26 4.06
CA LEU A 10 -7.72 22.26 3.08
C LEU A 10 -7.07 21.62 1.84
N ALA A 11 -6.61 20.38 1.94
CA ALA A 11 -6.02 19.64 0.83
C ALA A 11 -7.01 18.71 0.10
N GLU A 12 -8.22 18.47 0.64
CA GLU A 12 -9.22 17.60 0.00
C GLU A 12 -9.53 17.99 -1.46
N PRO A 13 -9.74 19.29 -1.80
CA PRO A 13 -9.99 19.69 -3.19
C PRO A 13 -8.81 19.44 -4.13
N ILE A 14 -7.58 19.41 -3.61
CA ILE A 14 -6.36 19.23 -4.42
C ILE A 14 -6.27 17.79 -4.93
N PHE A 15 -6.74 16.83 -4.13
CA PHE A 15 -6.75 15.39 -4.45
C PHE A 15 -8.10 14.91 -5.00
N GLU A 16 -9.05 15.82 -5.27
CA GLU A 16 -10.38 15.46 -5.71
C GLU A 16 -10.34 14.59 -6.98
N GLY A 17 -11.16 13.53 -7.00
CA GLY A 17 -11.23 12.58 -8.10
C GLY A 17 -10.10 11.54 -8.15
N TRP A 18 -9.03 11.69 -7.36
CA TRP A 18 -7.95 10.70 -7.31
C TRP A 18 -8.30 9.54 -6.37
N LYS A 19 -8.68 8.41 -6.96
CA LYS A 19 -9.19 7.24 -6.22
C LYS A 19 -8.09 6.33 -5.65
N GLU A 20 -7.23 6.88 -4.79
CA GLU A 20 -6.18 6.11 -4.12
C GLU A 20 -6.29 6.09 -2.60
N THR A 21 -6.31 4.89 -2.03
CA THR A 21 -6.63 4.71 -0.60
C THR A 21 -5.52 5.17 0.33
N LEU A 22 -4.27 5.16 -0.16
CA LEU A 22 -3.13 5.74 0.56
C LEU A 22 -3.30 7.25 0.75
N ILE A 23 -3.86 7.95 -0.23
CA ILE A 23 -4.19 9.39 -0.14
C ILE A 23 -5.31 9.56 0.90
N TYR A 24 -6.33 8.71 0.86
CA TYR A 24 -7.44 8.76 1.82
C TYR A 24 -6.94 8.58 3.25
N SER A 25 -6.04 7.62 3.50
CA SER A 25 -5.44 7.41 4.82
C SER A 25 -4.83 8.70 5.39
N CYS A 26 -4.07 9.43 4.55
CA CYS A 26 -3.44 10.70 4.89
C CYS A 26 -4.48 11.79 5.18
N LEU A 27 -5.43 12.01 4.26
CA LEU A 27 -6.48 13.03 4.42
C LEU A 27 -7.34 12.78 5.65
N GLN A 28 -7.66 11.51 5.91
CA GLN A 28 -8.48 11.08 7.04
C GLN A 28 -7.74 11.09 8.38
N LYS A 29 -6.41 11.28 8.36
CA LYS A 29 -5.49 11.22 9.51
C LYS A 29 -5.52 9.86 10.23
N VAL A 30 -5.72 8.79 9.47
CA VAL A 30 -5.66 7.41 10.00
C VAL A 30 -4.20 6.95 10.04
N MET A 31 -3.49 7.12 8.93
CA MET A 31 -2.03 6.96 8.81
C MET A 31 -1.48 8.01 7.85
N GLY A 32 -0.17 8.23 7.89
CA GLY A 32 0.49 9.17 6.99
C GLY A 32 0.21 10.63 7.31
N LYS A 33 0.67 11.50 6.42
CA LYS A 33 0.69 12.96 6.60
C LYS A 33 0.43 13.67 5.29
N ILE A 34 -0.09 14.89 5.38
CA ILE A 34 -0.17 15.82 4.26
C ILE A 34 0.88 16.91 4.45
N PHE A 35 1.64 17.19 3.39
CA PHE A 35 2.63 18.26 3.36
C PHE A 35 2.27 19.31 2.31
N VAL A 36 2.53 20.57 2.63
CA VAL A 36 2.22 21.74 1.79
C VAL A 36 3.32 22.80 1.92
N THR A 37 3.32 23.78 1.03
CA THR A 37 4.21 24.97 1.09
C THR A 37 3.50 26.21 1.65
N ASP A 38 2.15 26.24 1.63
CA ASP A 38 1.30 27.25 2.25
C ASP A 38 0.22 26.57 3.10
N ILE A 39 0.24 26.82 4.42
CA ILE A 39 -0.70 26.22 5.38
C ILE A 39 -2.07 26.89 5.40
N ALA A 40 -2.20 28.11 4.87
CA ALA A 40 -3.44 28.88 4.89
C ALA A 40 -4.25 28.67 3.61
N ALA A 41 -3.57 28.59 2.46
CA ALA A 41 -4.20 28.42 1.15
C ALA A 41 -3.35 27.51 0.26
N PRO A 42 -3.27 26.19 0.55
CA PRO A 42 -2.45 25.28 -0.22
C PRO A 42 -2.96 25.18 -1.66
N LYS A 43 -2.05 25.36 -2.62
CA LYS A 43 -2.29 25.14 -4.06
C LYS A 43 -1.74 23.80 -4.53
N ALA A 44 -0.84 23.23 -3.73
CA ALA A 44 -0.18 21.97 -3.94
C ALA A 44 -0.11 21.21 -2.61
N ALA A 45 -0.17 19.89 -2.71
CA ALA A 45 -0.05 19.02 -1.54
C ALA A 45 0.65 17.72 -1.90
N MET A 46 1.35 17.16 -0.90
CA MET A 46 1.97 15.85 -0.95
C MET A 46 1.36 14.98 0.15
N ALA A 47 0.64 13.93 -0.24
CA ALA A 47 0.20 12.89 0.69
C ALA A 47 1.31 11.84 0.83
N TYR A 48 1.81 11.63 2.05
CA TYR A 48 2.92 10.73 2.33
C TYR A 48 2.56 9.69 3.39
N VAL A 49 2.70 8.41 3.05
CA VAL A 49 2.44 7.28 3.97
C VAL A 49 3.31 6.08 3.59
N GLY A 50 3.92 5.44 4.59
CA GLY A 50 4.91 4.38 4.37
C GLY A 50 6.08 4.91 3.55
N CYS A 51 6.22 4.42 2.31
CA CYS A 51 7.18 4.91 1.32
C CYS A 51 6.51 5.60 0.10
N PHE A 52 5.21 5.83 0.11
CA PHE A 52 4.51 6.46 -1.03
C PHE A 52 4.36 7.96 -0.82
N ALA A 53 4.59 8.73 -1.89
CA ALA A 53 4.38 10.17 -1.94
C ALA A 53 3.52 10.52 -3.15
N PHE A 54 2.28 10.98 -2.94
CA PHE A 54 1.38 11.44 -4.00
C PHE A 54 1.39 12.96 -4.06
N VAL A 55 1.84 13.54 -5.17
CA VAL A 55 1.93 14.99 -5.35
C VAL A 55 0.85 15.48 -6.30
N ALA A 56 0.10 16.50 -5.87
CA ALA A 56 -1.07 17.02 -6.56
C ALA A 56 -1.16 18.55 -6.50
N GLY A 57 -1.98 19.14 -7.37
CA GLY A 57 -2.19 20.59 -7.47
C GLY A 57 -1.21 21.28 -8.41
N GLU A 58 -0.93 22.56 -8.16
CA GLU A 58 0.05 23.35 -8.93
C GLU A 58 1.48 22.80 -8.69
N PRO A 59 2.24 22.39 -9.72
CA PRO A 59 3.57 21.80 -9.51
C PRO A 59 4.56 22.72 -8.81
N GLU A 60 5.09 22.26 -7.68
CA GLU A 60 6.02 23.03 -6.84
C GLU A 60 7.28 22.23 -6.51
N ARG A 61 8.44 22.72 -6.99
CA ARG A 61 9.74 22.08 -6.76
C ARG A 61 10.08 21.91 -5.29
N GLU A 62 9.77 22.90 -4.47
CA GLU A 62 10.06 22.84 -3.05
C GLU A 62 9.32 21.70 -2.36
N LEU A 63 8.06 21.45 -2.75
CA LEU A 63 7.27 20.35 -2.23
C LEU A 63 7.82 18.99 -2.68
N ALA A 64 8.20 18.85 -3.96
CA ALA A 64 8.85 17.64 -4.47
C ALA A 64 10.15 17.32 -3.72
N LEU A 65 10.98 18.33 -3.46
CA LEU A 65 12.26 18.18 -2.76
C LEU A 65 12.11 17.96 -1.24
N GLY A 66 10.96 18.32 -0.67
CA GLY A 66 10.65 18.20 0.75
C GLY A 66 10.16 16.82 1.19
N VAL A 67 10.24 15.81 0.31
CA VAL A 67 9.87 14.44 0.64
C VAL A 67 10.73 13.88 1.80
N PRO A 68 10.16 13.14 2.76
CA PRO A 68 10.93 12.50 3.82
C PRO A 68 12.10 11.65 3.28
N LYS A 69 13.19 11.60 4.05
CA LYS A 69 14.38 10.82 3.67
C LYS A 69 14.08 9.33 3.69
N GLY A 70 14.59 8.61 2.68
CA GLY A 70 14.43 7.16 2.55
C GLY A 70 14.09 6.79 1.11
N PHE A 71 13.85 5.49 0.89
CA PHE A 71 13.26 5.02 -0.36
C PHE A 71 11.84 5.59 -0.49
N THR A 72 11.49 6.10 -1.67
CA THR A 72 10.17 6.67 -1.92
C THR A 72 9.67 6.29 -3.30
N ILE A 73 8.39 5.94 -3.39
CA ILE A 73 7.63 5.81 -4.63
C ILE A 73 6.81 7.09 -4.76
N MET A 74 7.29 8.01 -5.59
CA MET A 74 6.63 9.29 -5.82
C MET A 74 5.72 9.21 -7.05
N THR A 75 4.44 9.48 -6.87
CA THR A 75 3.41 9.40 -7.91
C THR A 75 2.89 10.79 -8.24
N PRO A 76 3.07 11.30 -9.48
CA PRO A 76 2.52 12.58 -9.89
C PRO A 76 1.04 12.48 -10.23
N GLN A 77 0.26 13.51 -9.90
CA GLN A 77 -1.14 13.63 -10.35
C GLN A 77 -1.24 13.83 -11.87
N ASN A 78 -0.24 14.47 -12.48
CA ASN A 78 -0.26 14.88 -13.89
C ASN A 78 1.15 15.03 -14.48
N ASP A 79 1.22 15.25 -15.78
CA ASP A 79 2.49 15.36 -16.52
C ASP A 79 3.36 16.54 -16.08
N ASP A 80 2.77 17.62 -15.57
CA ASP A 80 3.55 18.78 -15.11
C ASP A 80 4.28 18.45 -13.80
N TRP A 81 3.63 17.72 -12.88
CA TRP A 81 4.31 17.13 -11.72
C TRP A 81 5.37 16.11 -12.14
N ALA A 82 5.09 15.28 -13.14
CA ALA A 82 6.07 14.32 -13.63
C ALA A 82 7.38 15.01 -14.09
N ARG A 83 7.28 16.13 -14.81
CA ARG A 83 8.45 16.94 -15.21
C ARG A 83 9.19 17.52 -14.00
N VAL A 84 8.47 18.03 -13.00
CA VAL A 84 9.10 18.53 -11.77
C VAL A 84 9.86 17.43 -11.03
N ILE A 85 9.33 16.21 -10.97
CA ILE A 85 10.01 15.07 -10.35
C ILE A 85 11.27 14.70 -11.14
N GLU A 86 11.17 14.55 -12.46
CA GLU A 86 12.31 14.22 -13.34
C GLU A 86 13.43 15.27 -13.23
N ASP A 87 13.07 16.55 -13.13
CA ASP A 87 14.04 17.63 -12.96
C ASP A 87 14.69 17.66 -11.57
N CYS A 88 13.94 17.34 -10.51
CA CYS A 88 14.43 17.33 -9.13
C CYS A 88 15.26 16.08 -8.82
N TYR A 89 14.95 14.97 -9.49
CA TYR A 89 15.53 13.65 -9.26
C TYR A 89 15.92 12.98 -10.58
N PRO A 90 17.01 13.43 -11.24
CA PRO A 90 17.42 12.88 -12.54
C PRO A 90 17.80 11.39 -12.48
N ASP A 91 18.20 10.89 -11.31
CA ASP A 91 18.54 9.47 -11.08
C ASP A 91 17.32 8.62 -10.66
N ALA A 92 16.13 9.21 -10.55
CA ALA A 92 14.92 8.49 -10.22
C ALA A 92 14.60 7.45 -11.29
N LYS A 93 14.20 6.24 -10.87
CA LYS A 93 13.74 5.24 -11.82
C LYS A 93 12.24 5.44 -12.07
N LYS A 94 11.90 5.85 -13.28
CA LYS A 94 10.51 5.84 -13.78
C LYS A 94 10.00 4.41 -13.89
N VAL A 95 8.84 4.14 -13.31
CA VAL A 95 8.18 2.82 -13.30
C VAL A 95 6.70 2.97 -13.65
N THR A 96 6.10 1.89 -14.17
CA THR A 96 4.66 1.80 -14.40
C THR A 96 4.02 0.94 -13.32
N ARG A 97 2.94 1.45 -12.72
CA ARG A 97 2.06 0.73 -11.80
C ARG A 97 0.65 0.67 -12.38
N TYR A 98 -0.21 -0.13 -11.77
CA TYR A 98 -1.49 -0.51 -12.34
C TYR A 98 -2.58 -0.31 -11.30
N ALA A 99 -3.37 0.75 -11.48
CA ALA A 99 -4.52 1.03 -10.64
C ALA A 99 -5.59 -0.05 -10.86
N ILE A 100 -6.27 -0.39 -9.77
CA ILE A 100 -7.35 -1.37 -9.73
C ILE A 100 -8.63 -0.64 -9.32
N LYS A 101 -9.76 -0.98 -9.96
CA LYS A 101 -11.05 -0.37 -9.61
C LYS A 101 -11.42 -0.64 -8.16
N LYS A 102 -12.01 0.36 -7.51
CA LYS A 102 -12.33 0.35 -6.06
C LYS A 102 -13.80 0.02 -5.76
N ASP A 103 -14.48 -0.70 -6.66
CA ASP A 103 -15.91 -1.08 -6.57
C ASP A 103 -16.14 -2.60 -6.67
N THR A 104 -15.08 -3.37 -6.41
CA THR A 104 -15.08 -4.84 -6.48
C THR A 104 -16.21 -5.47 -5.67
N LYS A 105 -16.95 -6.37 -6.32
CA LYS A 105 -17.93 -7.25 -5.65
C LYS A 105 -17.32 -8.63 -5.47
N PHE A 106 -16.92 -8.93 -4.24
CA PHE A 106 -16.24 -10.18 -3.93
C PHE A 106 -17.21 -11.37 -3.83
N ASP A 107 -16.88 -12.45 -4.53
CA ASP A 107 -17.52 -13.75 -4.34
C ASP A 107 -16.91 -14.46 -3.13
N LYS A 108 -17.59 -14.36 -1.98
CA LYS A 108 -17.13 -14.95 -0.71
C LYS A 108 -16.99 -16.48 -0.78
N ALA A 109 -17.83 -17.16 -1.56
CA ALA A 109 -17.76 -18.62 -1.70
C ALA A 109 -16.51 -19.02 -2.48
N ARG A 110 -16.25 -18.33 -3.60
CA ARG A 110 -15.03 -18.52 -4.40
C ARG A 110 -13.76 -18.24 -3.60
N LEU A 111 -13.76 -17.18 -2.79
CA LEU A 111 -12.63 -16.87 -1.91
C LEU A 111 -12.41 -17.99 -0.87
N GLN A 112 -13.48 -18.50 -0.28
CA GLN A 112 -13.38 -19.60 0.68
C GLN A 112 -12.82 -20.87 0.03
N GLU A 113 -13.24 -21.22 -1.19
CA GLU A 113 -12.64 -22.34 -1.95
C GLU A 113 -11.13 -22.18 -2.16
N ILE A 114 -10.66 -20.95 -2.41
CA ILE A 114 -9.22 -20.68 -2.54
C ILE A 114 -8.52 -20.94 -1.21
N VAL A 115 -9.10 -20.48 -0.09
CA VAL A 115 -8.55 -20.70 1.25
C VAL A 115 -8.50 -22.19 1.60
N ASP A 116 -9.58 -22.92 1.32
CA ASP A 116 -9.69 -24.37 1.59
C ASP A 116 -8.73 -25.21 0.72
N GLY A 117 -8.22 -24.63 -0.36
CA GLY A 117 -7.21 -25.24 -1.24
C GLY A 117 -5.77 -25.16 -0.70
N LEU A 118 -5.54 -24.68 0.52
CA LEU A 118 -4.21 -24.71 1.13
C LEU A 118 -3.71 -26.15 1.27
N ALA A 119 -2.55 -26.44 0.69
CA ALA A 119 -1.97 -27.78 0.72
C ALA A 119 -1.52 -28.18 2.13
N ASP A 120 -1.49 -29.49 2.39
CA ASP A 120 -0.94 -30.05 3.62
C ASP A 120 0.52 -29.61 3.84
N GLY A 121 0.90 -29.49 5.12
CA GLY A 121 2.23 -29.04 5.53
C GLY A 121 2.39 -27.52 5.61
N TYR A 122 1.35 -26.76 5.30
CA TYR A 122 1.27 -25.31 5.54
C TYR A 122 0.20 -24.98 6.59
N GLU A 123 0.39 -23.88 7.29
CA GLU A 123 -0.55 -23.36 8.30
C GLU A 123 -0.92 -21.91 7.95
N LEU A 124 -2.22 -21.61 7.87
CA LEU A 124 -2.71 -20.24 7.73
C LEU A 124 -2.95 -19.62 9.10
N ARG A 125 -2.35 -18.47 9.38
CA ARG A 125 -2.49 -17.74 10.65
C ARG A 125 -2.81 -16.27 10.41
N LYS A 126 -3.68 -15.71 11.26
CA LYS A 126 -3.87 -14.25 11.34
C LYS A 126 -2.64 -13.63 11.97
N ILE A 127 -2.25 -12.45 11.50
CA ILE A 127 -1.19 -11.66 12.16
C ILE A 127 -1.74 -11.13 13.49
N ASP A 128 -1.47 -11.87 14.55
CA ASP A 128 -1.69 -11.48 15.94
C ASP A 128 -0.39 -10.93 16.56
N SER A 129 -0.37 -10.75 17.87
CA SER A 129 0.79 -10.24 18.60
C SER A 129 2.05 -11.10 18.40
N GLU A 130 1.92 -12.43 18.37
CA GLU A 130 3.04 -13.34 18.21
C GLU A 130 3.57 -13.28 16.76
N ILE A 131 2.67 -13.38 15.78
CA ILE A 131 3.04 -13.34 14.37
C ILE A 131 3.62 -11.98 13.97
N TYR A 132 3.15 -10.87 14.57
CA TYR A 132 3.75 -9.55 14.36
C TYR A 132 5.23 -9.54 14.74
N ASP A 133 5.57 -10.11 15.90
CA ASP A 133 6.96 -10.15 16.38
C ASP A 133 7.83 -11.02 15.46
N MET A 134 7.26 -12.07 14.87
CA MET A 134 7.94 -12.85 13.84
C MET A 134 8.15 -12.03 12.56
N CYS A 135 7.15 -11.25 12.12
CA CYS A 135 7.22 -10.44 10.90
C CYS A 135 8.33 -9.39 10.99
N ILE A 136 8.41 -8.65 12.10
CA ILE A 136 9.36 -7.54 12.24
C ILE A 136 10.81 -8.03 12.41
N ALA A 137 11.02 -9.28 12.83
CA ALA A 137 12.34 -9.86 13.03
C ALA A 137 13.03 -10.30 11.73
N ASP A 138 12.26 -10.58 10.67
CA ASP A 138 12.78 -10.93 9.35
C ASP A 138 12.50 -9.80 8.36
N PRO A 139 13.53 -9.18 7.76
CA PRO A 139 13.36 -8.11 6.78
C PRO A 139 12.38 -8.48 5.65
N VAL A 140 12.38 -9.73 5.19
CA VAL A 140 11.50 -10.21 4.11
C VAL A 140 10.01 -10.13 4.47
N THR A 141 9.68 -10.19 5.76
CA THR A 141 8.29 -10.15 6.25
C THR A 141 7.97 -8.85 6.99
N ALA A 142 8.97 -7.98 7.20
CA ALA A 142 8.79 -6.74 7.94
C ALA A 142 7.78 -5.82 7.26
N ASP A 143 7.76 -5.78 5.93
CA ASP A 143 6.85 -4.94 5.14
C ASP A 143 5.36 -5.29 5.34
N PHE A 144 5.04 -6.47 5.89
CA PHE A 144 3.67 -6.79 6.31
C PHE A 144 3.18 -5.92 7.46
N VAL A 145 4.07 -5.35 8.28
CA VAL A 145 3.68 -4.69 9.52
C VAL A 145 4.39 -3.35 9.77
N SER A 146 5.53 -3.11 9.13
CA SER A 146 6.47 -2.01 9.43
C SER A 146 5.92 -0.61 9.10
N SER A 147 4.90 -0.52 8.24
CA SER A 147 4.23 0.74 7.92
C SER A 147 3.41 1.32 9.09
N PHE A 148 3.16 0.52 10.13
CA PHE A 148 2.45 0.94 11.33
C PHE A 148 3.48 1.27 12.41
N ASP A 149 3.53 2.54 12.83
CA ASP A 149 4.55 3.10 13.73
C ASP A 149 4.84 2.23 14.97
N THR A 150 3.83 1.52 15.49
CA THR A 150 3.96 0.60 16.61
C THR A 150 3.12 -0.67 16.40
N LYS A 151 3.48 -1.72 17.16
CA LYS A 151 2.73 -2.97 17.23
C LYS A 151 1.29 -2.76 17.64
N GLU A 152 1.03 -1.90 18.61
CA GLU A 152 -0.31 -1.60 19.11
C GLU A 152 -1.17 -0.99 18.00
N ARG A 153 -0.59 -0.08 17.20
CA ARG A 153 -1.28 0.52 16.05
C ARG A 153 -1.58 -0.52 14.97
N TYR A 154 -0.66 -1.45 14.70
CA TYR A 154 -0.93 -2.56 13.79
C TYR A 154 -2.05 -3.46 14.32
N LEU A 155 -2.02 -3.85 15.59
CA LEU A 155 -3.05 -4.73 16.15
C LEU A 155 -4.44 -4.07 16.23
N GLU A 156 -4.48 -2.73 16.30
CA GLU A 156 -5.72 -1.93 16.25
C GLU A 156 -6.25 -1.80 14.80
N LEU A 157 -5.40 -1.32 13.88
CA LEU A 157 -5.82 -0.86 12.56
C LEU A 157 -5.48 -1.81 11.42
N GLY A 158 -4.45 -2.62 11.60
CA GLY A 158 -3.94 -3.53 10.59
C GLY A 158 -4.79 -4.77 10.44
N ARG A 159 -4.63 -5.45 9.30
CA ARG A 159 -5.23 -6.75 9.00
C ARG A 159 -4.20 -7.56 8.23
N GLY A 160 -3.99 -8.81 8.60
CA GLY A 160 -3.02 -9.63 7.89
C GLY A 160 -3.20 -11.11 8.11
N MET A 161 -2.81 -11.88 7.11
CA MET A 161 -2.81 -13.34 7.10
C MET A 161 -1.46 -13.82 6.56
N VAL A 162 -0.83 -14.73 7.28
CA VAL A 162 0.44 -15.35 6.89
C VAL A 162 0.25 -16.85 6.73
N ILE A 163 1.11 -17.44 5.91
CA ILE A 163 1.24 -18.87 5.74
C ILE A 163 2.59 -19.29 6.30
N LEU A 164 2.56 -20.24 7.23
CA LEU A 164 3.74 -20.82 7.84
C LEU A 164 4.04 -22.19 7.23
N LYS A 165 5.32 -22.53 7.23
CA LYS A 165 5.84 -23.87 6.96
C LYS A 165 6.99 -24.13 7.92
N ASP A 166 6.93 -25.23 8.67
CA ASP A 166 7.93 -25.59 9.69
C ASP A 166 8.23 -24.43 10.67
N GLY A 167 7.19 -23.70 11.09
CA GLY A 167 7.28 -22.57 12.02
C GLY A 167 7.84 -21.27 11.42
N ARG A 168 8.05 -21.19 10.10
CA ARG A 168 8.55 -19.98 9.42
C ARG A 168 7.49 -19.39 8.50
N ILE A 169 7.37 -18.07 8.48
CA ILE A 169 6.50 -17.37 7.53
C ILE A 169 7.10 -17.51 6.12
N VAL A 170 6.33 -18.05 5.19
CA VAL A 170 6.75 -18.26 3.79
C VAL A 170 5.94 -17.46 2.78
N SER A 171 4.75 -17.00 3.17
CA SER A 171 3.93 -16.08 2.38
C SER A 171 3.03 -15.29 3.30
N GLY A 172 2.57 -14.13 2.85
CA GLY A 172 1.54 -13.38 3.55
C GLY A 172 0.85 -12.37 2.65
N ALA A 173 -0.30 -11.92 3.13
CA ALA A 173 -0.96 -10.72 2.66
C ALA A 173 -1.31 -9.90 3.89
N SER A 174 -1.02 -8.60 3.87
CA SER A 174 -1.24 -7.70 4.99
C SER A 174 -1.71 -6.34 4.52
N SER A 175 -2.25 -5.53 5.43
CA SER A 175 -2.47 -4.12 5.22
C SER A 175 -1.12 -3.41 5.14
N TYR A 176 -0.79 -2.81 4.00
CA TYR A 176 0.29 -1.82 3.89
C TYR A 176 -0.10 -0.51 4.58
N THR A 177 -1.35 -0.09 4.37
CA THR A 177 -1.95 1.07 5.04
C THR A 177 -3.41 0.77 5.39
N SER A 178 -3.97 1.53 6.32
CA SER A 178 -5.38 1.50 6.68
C SER A 178 -6.00 2.89 6.52
N TYR A 179 -7.26 2.94 6.11
CA TYR A 179 -8.12 4.11 6.11
C TYR A 179 -9.47 3.72 6.74
N ARG A 180 -10.39 4.66 6.95
CA ARG A 180 -11.62 4.40 7.74
C ARG A 180 -12.47 3.27 7.16
N GLU A 181 -12.55 3.19 5.85
CA GLU A 181 -13.42 2.24 5.15
C GLU A 181 -12.68 1.01 4.62
N GLY A 182 -11.37 0.86 4.87
CA GLY A 182 -10.60 -0.23 4.27
C GLY A 182 -9.10 -0.24 4.56
N ILE A 183 -8.39 -1.07 3.78
CA ILE A 183 -6.93 -1.20 3.80
C ILE A 183 -6.38 -1.14 2.37
N GLU A 184 -5.09 -0.88 2.21
CA GLU A 184 -4.34 -1.20 0.98
C GLU A 184 -3.54 -2.48 1.19
N ILE A 185 -3.65 -3.46 0.31
CA ILE A 185 -3.00 -4.77 0.47
C ILE A 185 -1.53 -4.74 0.02
N GLU A 186 -0.65 -5.33 0.83
CA GLU A 186 0.70 -5.79 0.50
C GLU A 186 0.74 -7.32 0.43
N VAL A 187 1.51 -7.89 -0.50
CA VAL A 187 1.58 -9.35 -0.69
C VAL A 187 2.98 -9.80 -1.02
N ASP A 188 3.50 -10.73 -0.24
CA ASP A 188 4.79 -11.33 -0.49
C ASP A 188 4.82 -12.84 -0.29
N THR A 189 5.75 -13.46 -1.01
CA THR A 189 6.07 -14.89 -0.88
C THR A 189 7.58 -15.06 -1.04
N VAL A 190 8.19 -15.80 -0.12
CA VAL A 190 9.63 -16.13 -0.19
C VAL A 190 9.91 -16.89 -1.48
N LYS A 191 11.08 -16.65 -2.08
CA LYS A 191 11.38 -17.03 -3.47
C LYS A 191 11.20 -18.53 -3.73
N GLU A 192 11.57 -19.36 -2.77
CA GLU A 192 11.54 -20.83 -2.80
C GLU A 192 10.12 -21.41 -2.72
N GLU A 193 9.16 -20.60 -2.27
CA GLU A 193 7.76 -20.99 -2.04
C GLU A 193 6.80 -20.32 -3.03
N ARG A 194 7.32 -19.52 -3.96
CA ARG A 194 6.55 -18.91 -5.06
C ARG A 194 5.96 -19.97 -5.98
N ARG A 195 4.89 -19.57 -6.68
CA ARG A 195 4.17 -20.38 -7.69
C ARG A 195 3.47 -21.63 -7.15
N LYS A 196 3.29 -21.74 -5.84
CA LYS A 196 2.55 -22.84 -5.17
C LYS A 196 1.13 -22.44 -4.71
N GLY A 197 0.65 -21.25 -5.10
CA GLY A 197 -0.68 -20.75 -4.75
C GLY A 197 -0.78 -20.05 -3.39
N LEU A 198 0.30 -20.01 -2.59
CA LEU A 198 0.30 -19.48 -1.22
C LEU A 198 -0.16 -18.01 -1.15
N ALA A 199 0.37 -17.13 -2.00
CA ALA A 199 -0.11 -15.74 -2.08
C ALA A 199 -1.62 -15.66 -2.32
N SER A 200 -2.17 -16.54 -3.17
CA SER A 200 -3.61 -16.54 -3.45
C SER A 200 -4.44 -16.94 -2.23
N VAL A 201 -3.98 -17.94 -1.47
CA VAL A 201 -4.61 -18.36 -0.20
C VAL A 201 -4.57 -17.22 0.82
N ALA A 202 -3.40 -16.62 1.06
CA ALA A 202 -3.24 -15.55 2.05
C ALA A 202 -4.10 -14.32 1.71
N CYS A 203 -4.13 -13.92 0.43
CA CYS A 203 -4.98 -12.82 -0.03
C CYS A 203 -6.46 -13.11 0.13
N ALA A 204 -6.92 -14.30 -0.28
CA ALA A 204 -8.33 -14.67 -0.14
C ALA A 204 -8.77 -14.68 1.34
N ALA A 205 -7.91 -15.18 2.23
CA ALA A 205 -8.15 -15.15 3.67
C ALA A 205 -8.21 -13.72 4.23
N LEU A 206 -7.28 -12.85 3.82
CA LEU A 206 -7.27 -11.44 4.22
C LEU A 206 -8.53 -10.70 3.73
N ILE A 207 -8.90 -10.89 2.46
CA ILE A 207 -10.10 -10.29 1.88
C ILE A 207 -11.33 -10.72 2.68
N LEU A 208 -11.47 -12.01 2.98
CA LEU A 208 -12.57 -12.51 3.81
C LEU A 208 -12.57 -11.91 5.22
N ASP A 209 -11.40 -11.70 5.84
CA ASP A 209 -11.28 -11.05 7.14
C ASP A 209 -11.74 -9.58 7.09
N CYS A 210 -11.28 -8.80 6.09
CA CYS A 210 -11.72 -7.42 5.87
C CYS A 210 -13.24 -7.33 5.68
N LEU A 211 -13.82 -8.23 4.86
CA LEU A 211 -15.25 -8.23 4.58
C LEU A 211 -16.13 -8.60 5.79
N LYS A 212 -15.59 -9.27 6.82
CA LYS A 212 -16.33 -9.51 8.07
C LYS A 212 -16.51 -8.21 8.87
N ASP A 213 -15.52 -7.33 8.81
CA ASP A 213 -15.51 -6.05 9.52
C ASP A 213 -16.11 -4.90 8.67
N GLY A 214 -16.59 -5.19 7.46
CA GLY A 214 -17.11 -4.17 6.54
C GLY A 214 -16.03 -3.29 5.90
N LEU A 215 -14.77 -3.73 5.93
CA LEU A 215 -13.63 -3.03 5.36
C LEU A 215 -13.45 -3.44 3.89
N TYR A 216 -13.17 -2.46 3.02
CA TYR A 216 -12.78 -2.71 1.64
C TYR A 216 -11.28 -3.05 1.55
N PRO A 217 -10.91 -4.26 1.09
CA PRO A 217 -9.52 -4.59 0.82
C PRO A 217 -9.12 -3.99 -0.53
N SER A 218 -8.46 -2.84 -0.53
CA SER A 218 -7.95 -2.23 -1.76
C SER A 218 -6.74 -2.99 -2.29
N TRP A 219 -6.56 -2.87 -3.61
CA TRP A 219 -5.37 -3.34 -4.31
C TRP A 219 -4.80 -2.22 -5.18
N ASP A 220 -3.48 -2.09 -5.21
CA ASP A 220 -2.73 -1.32 -6.19
C ASP A 220 -1.56 -2.17 -6.69
N ALA A 221 -1.54 -2.47 -8.00
CA ALA A 221 -0.63 -3.48 -8.52
C ALA A 221 0.70 -2.87 -8.97
N GLN A 222 1.79 -3.34 -8.36
CA GLN A 222 3.16 -2.96 -8.73
C GLN A 222 3.56 -3.44 -10.14
N ASN A 223 2.96 -4.52 -10.64
CA ASN A 223 3.27 -5.12 -11.94
C ASN A 223 2.11 -5.99 -12.45
N MET A 224 2.16 -6.40 -13.72
CA MET A 224 1.13 -7.27 -14.33
C MET A 224 0.97 -8.65 -13.66
N GLY A 225 1.99 -9.14 -12.94
CA GLY A 225 1.85 -10.34 -12.12
C GLY A 225 0.90 -10.11 -10.93
N SER A 226 0.98 -8.93 -10.32
CA SER A 226 0.06 -8.49 -9.26
C SER A 226 -1.35 -8.22 -9.81
N VAL A 227 -1.49 -7.63 -11.01
CA VAL A 227 -2.80 -7.50 -11.70
C VAL A 227 -3.46 -8.86 -11.89
N ARG A 228 -2.74 -9.84 -12.47
CA ARG A 228 -3.28 -11.19 -12.69
C ARG A 228 -3.59 -11.93 -11.38
N LEU A 229 -2.92 -11.57 -10.29
CA LEU A 229 -3.23 -12.12 -8.97
C LEU A 229 -4.54 -11.52 -8.46
N SER A 230 -4.71 -10.20 -8.54
CA SER A 230 -5.93 -9.53 -8.07
C SER A 230 -7.18 -9.96 -8.86
N GLU A 231 -7.08 -10.14 -10.18
CA GLU A 231 -8.19 -10.62 -11.01
C GLU A 231 -8.81 -11.93 -10.52
N LYS A 232 -8.03 -12.80 -9.85
CA LYS A 232 -8.56 -14.06 -9.27
C LYS A 232 -9.60 -13.86 -8.17
N PHE A 233 -9.59 -12.69 -7.53
CA PHE A 233 -10.50 -12.33 -6.44
C PHE A 233 -11.67 -11.47 -6.92
N GLY A 234 -11.74 -11.19 -8.22
CA GLY A 234 -12.78 -10.37 -8.83
C GLY A 234 -12.43 -8.90 -8.99
N TYR A 235 -11.21 -8.48 -8.61
CA TYR A 235 -10.74 -7.13 -8.93
C TYR A 235 -10.64 -6.93 -10.44
N GLU A 236 -10.84 -5.69 -10.87
CA GLU A 236 -10.72 -5.31 -12.28
C GLU A 236 -9.61 -4.26 -12.44
N PHE A 237 -8.74 -4.48 -13.41
CA PHE A 237 -7.79 -3.45 -13.85
C PHE A 237 -8.53 -2.18 -14.28
N ASP A 238 -8.00 -1.03 -13.90
CA ASP A 238 -8.51 0.28 -14.29
C ASP A 238 -7.62 0.92 -15.36
N HIS A 239 -6.43 1.37 -14.96
CA HIS A 239 -5.48 2.03 -15.85
C HIS A 239 -4.02 1.89 -15.36
N GLU A 240 -3.08 2.13 -16.27
CA GLU A 240 -1.66 2.27 -15.93
C GLU A 240 -1.37 3.69 -15.47
N TYR A 241 -0.46 3.85 -14.50
CA TYR A 241 0.04 5.15 -14.11
C TYR A 241 1.55 5.11 -13.86
N VAL A 242 2.17 6.27 -13.96
CA VAL A 242 3.61 6.46 -13.76
C VAL A 242 3.89 6.71 -12.29
N ALA A 243 4.96 6.11 -11.78
CA ALA A 243 5.57 6.48 -10.51
C ALA A 243 7.10 6.55 -10.65
N TYR A 244 7.76 7.15 -9.66
CA TYR A 244 9.20 7.33 -9.62
C TYR A 244 9.77 6.72 -8.34
N GLU A 245 10.67 5.75 -8.48
CA GLU A 245 11.43 5.20 -7.35
C GLU A 245 12.65 6.08 -7.07
N LEU A 246 12.63 6.77 -5.93
CA LEU A 246 13.70 7.63 -5.42
C LEU A 246 14.58 6.86 -4.42
N ASN A 247 15.86 7.25 -4.29
CA ASN A 247 16.80 6.70 -3.28
C ASN A 247 16.83 5.16 -3.20
N ARG A 248 16.91 4.49 -4.34
CA ARG A 248 16.80 3.02 -4.46
C ARG A 248 17.82 2.23 -3.64
N THR A 249 18.96 2.84 -3.28
CA THR A 249 19.96 2.23 -2.38
C THR A 249 19.45 2.01 -0.96
N CYS A 250 18.38 2.69 -0.56
CA CYS A 250 17.74 2.55 0.75
C CYS A 250 16.58 1.55 0.74
N ARG A 251 16.29 0.89 -0.39
CA ARG A 251 15.24 -0.11 -0.49
C ARG A 251 15.66 -1.35 0.27
N THR A 252 14.85 -1.77 1.21
CA THR A 252 15.13 -2.93 2.05
C THR A 252 14.91 -4.23 1.27
N HIS A 253 13.88 -4.33 0.41
CA HIS A 253 13.55 -5.52 -0.40
C HIS A 253 13.03 -5.20 -1.81
#